data_AF-A0A1C7NUP7-F1
#
_entry.id   AF-A0A1C7NUP7-F1
#
_cell.length_a   1.000
_cell.length_b   1.000
_cell.length_c   1.000
_cell.angle_alpha   90.00
_cell.angle_beta   90.00
_cell.angle_gamma   90.00
#
_symmetry.space_group_name_H-M   'P 1'
#
loop_
_entity.id
_entity.type
_entity.pdbx_description
1 polymer ?
#
loop_
_entity_poly.entity_id
_entity_poly.type
_entity_poly.pdbx_seq_one_letter_code
_entity_poly.pdbx_strand_id
1 'polypeptide(L)'
;MNFTSRFIFIAILFVCTLKVTLADEWIATMICGASLELQVQHINDQGRQLLSWSPMSTYSGDKLCDESEVICIKDVEYDKYACQTASFDFKIQYGHVWSRYIHIDLFTVKSSKTILDGIPASFTPLFM
;
A
#
# COMPACT_ATOMS: atom_id res chain seq x y z
N MET A 1 -25.99 -31.52 -35.20
CA MET A 1 -25.49 -30.17 -34.81
C MET A 1 -25.50 -30.09 -33.29
N ASN A 2 -24.35 -30.26 -32.65
CA ASN A 2 -24.25 -30.36 -31.18
C ASN A 2 -24.31 -28.97 -30.54
N PHE A 3 -25.52 -28.55 -30.18
CA PHE A 3 -25.79 -27.26 -29.53
C PHE A 3 -25.08 -27.12 -28.17
N THR A 4 -24.89 -28.22 -27.44
CA THR A 4 -24.24 -28.24 -26.12
C THR A 4 -22.76 -27.87 -26.15
N SER A 5 -22.05 -28.18 -27.24
CA SER A 5 -20.60 -27.91 -27.35
C SER A 5 -20.28 -26.41 -27.51
N ARG A 6 -21.20 -25.62 -28.10
CA ARG A 6 -21.00 -24.18 -28.28
C ARG A 6 -21.23 -23.37 -26.99
N PHE A 7 -22.12 -23.82 -26.12
CA PHE A 7 -22.39 -23.16 -24.84
C PHE A 7 -21.23 -23.32 -23.84
N ILE A 8 -20.55 -24.47 -23.84
CA ILE A 8 -19.40 -24.70 -22.96
C ILE A 8 -18.23 -23.78 -23.32
N PHE A 9 -17.98 -23.55 -24.62
CA PHE A 9 -16.93 -22.64 -25.07
C PHE A 9 -17.20 -21.17 -24.69
N ILE A 10 -18.46 -20.73 -24.77
CA ILE A 10 -18.85 -19.37 -24.38
C ILE A 10 -18.73 -19.18 -22.86
N ALA A 11 -19.09 -20.21 -22.07
CA ALA A 11 -18.94 -20.17 -20.61
C ALA A 11 -17.46 -20.08 -20.18
N ILE A 12 -16.54 -20.81 -20.84
CA ILE A 12 -15.10 -20.75 -20.55
C ILE A 12 -14.52 -19.37 -20.93
N LEU A 13 -14.93 -18.79 -22.06
CA LEU A 13 -14.54 -17.43 -22.45
C LEU A 13 -15.05 -16.35 -21.47
N PHE A 14 -16.22 -16.55 -20.85
CA PHE A 14 -16.76 -15.62 -19.85
C PHE A 14 -16.07 -15.76 -18.48
N VAL A 15 -15.69 -16.97 -18.08
CA VAL A 15 -14.95 -17.19 -16.82
C VAL A 15 -13.52 -16.64 -16.90
N CYS A 16 -12.89 -16.62 -18.08
CA CYS A 16 -11.57 -16.00 -18.26
C CYS A 16 -11.57 -14.46 -18.27
N THR A 17 -12.71 -13.81 -18.52
CA THR A 17 -12.80 -12.34 -18.60
C THR A 17 -13.20 -11.68 -17.29
N LEU A 18 -13.69 -12.45 -16.32
CA LEU A 18 -13.89 -12.01 -14.94
C LEU A 18 -12.60 -12.12 -14.12
N LYS A 19 -11.47 -11.67 -14.69
CA LYS A 19 -10.37 -11.22 -13.83
C LYS A 19 -10.82 -9.90 -13.23
N VAL A 20 -11.36 -9.96 -12.02
CA VAL A 20 -11.51 -8.78 -11.17
C VAL A 20 -10.10 -8.26 -10.96
N THR A 21 -9.68 -7.31 -11.79
CA THR A 21 -8.45 -6.56 -11.57
C THR A 21 -8.68 -5.80 -10.27
N LEU A 22 -8.12 -6.28 -9.17
CA LEU A 22 -8.04 -5.48 -7.96
C LEU A 22 -7.37 -4.16 -8.36
N ALA A 23 -8.00 -3.05 -7.98
CA ALA A 23 -7.42 -1.74 -8.22
C ALA A 23 -6.06 -1.69 -7.52
N ASP A 24 -5.06 -1.20 -8.24
CA ASP A 24 -3.74 -0.89 -7.69
C ASP A 24 -3.91 0.26 -6.69
N GLU A 25 -3.84 -0.06 -5.39
CA GLU A 25 -4.17 0.86 -4.31
C GLU A 25 -3.01 0.96 -3.30
N TRP A 26 -2.61 2.21 -3.05
CA TRP A 26 -1.73 2.56 -1.96
C TRP A 26 -2.52 3.17 -0.81
N ILE A 27 -2.30 2.64 0.38
CA ILE A 27 -3.04 2.98 1.58
C ILE A 27 -2.05 3.31 2.68
N ALA A 28 -2.17 4.48 3.29
CA ALA A 28 -1.51 4.78 4.56
C ALA A 28 -2.52 4.73 5.70
N THR A 29 -2.15 4.08 6.80
CA THR A 29 -2.97 3.99 8.01
C THR A 29 -2.14 4.42 9.21
N MET A 30 -2.65 5.36 10.00
CA MET A 30 -2.14 5.63 11.34
C MET A 30 -2.87 4.74 12.33
N ILE A 31 -2.10 4.10 13.20
CA ILE A 31 -2.60 3.39 14.37
C ILE A 31 -2.08 4.11 15.60
N CYS A 32 -3.01 4.57 16.44
CA CYS A 32 -2.73 5.01 17.78
C CYS A 32 -3.23 3.95 18.77
N GLY A 33 -2.28 3.20 19.34
CA GLY A 33 -2.51 2.28 20.45
C GLY A 33 -1.66 2.67 21.66
N ALA A 34 -0.83 1.75 22.14
CA ALA A 34 0.21 2.06 23.11
C ALA A 34 1.33 2.96 22.54
N SER A 35 1.45 3.02 21.21
CA SER A 35 2.37 3.86 20.47
C SER A 35 1.77 4.29 19.14
N LEU A 36 2.36 5.33 18.55
CA LEU A 36 2.07 5.76 17.20
C LEU A 36 2.73 4.80 16.19
N GLU A 37 1.97 4.33 15.22
CA GLU A 37 2.46 3.50 14.12
C GLU A 37 1.90 4.03 12.80
N LEU A 38 2.78 4.14 11.80
CA LEU A 38 2.44 4.37 10.41
C LEU A 38 2.50 3.03 9.67
N GLN A 39 1.40 2.65 9.05
CA GLN A 39 1.30 1.49 8.18
C GLN A 39 1.13 1.94 6.74
N VAL A 40 2.02 1.50 5.86
CA VAL A 40 1.90 1.70 4.42
C VAL A 40 1.60 0.36 3.78
N GLN A 41 0.50 0.30 3.05
CA GLN A 41 0.00 -0.90 2.41
C GLN A 41 -0.15 -0.67 0.92
N HIS A 42 0.26 -1.68 0.17
CA HIS A 42 0.02 -1.77 -1.26
C HIS A 42 -0.81 -3.01 -1.58
N ILE A 43 -1.83 -2.84 -2.41
CA ILE A 43 -2.73 -3.91 -2.84
C ILE A 43 -2.82 -3.86 -4.36
N ASN A 44 -2.67 -5.00 -5.03
CA ASN A 44 -2.98 -5.16 -6.44
C ASN A 44 -3.61 -6.53 -6.72
N ASP A 45 -3.67 -6.92 -8.00
CA ASP A 45 -4.22 -8.21 -8.46
C ASP A 45 -3.39 -9.44 -8.08
N GLN A 46 -2.14 -9.26 -7.65
CA GLN A 46 -1.21 -10.32 -7.27
C GLN A 46 -1.13 -10.52 -5.75
N GLY A 47 -1.45 -9.50 -4.96
CA GLY A 47 -1.44 -9.64 -3.51
C GLY A 47 -1.49 -8.34 -2.73
N ARG A 48 -1.01 -8.42 -1.49
CA ARG A 48 -0.99 -7.31 -0.54
C ARG A 48 0.30 -7.36 0.27
N GLN A 49 0.99 -6.24 0.31
CA GLN A 49 2.17 -6.03 1.17
C GLN A 49 1.90 -4.88 2.15
N LEU A 50 2.47 -4.99 3.34
CA LEU A 50 2.27 -4.06 4.45
C LEU A 50 3.62 -3.78 5.10
N LEU A 51 3.91 -2.51 5.31
CA LEU A 51 5.07 -2.05 6.04
C LEU A 51 4.64 -1.20 7.23
N SER A 52 5.21 -1.48 8.40
CA SER A 52 4.88 -0.83 9.66
C SER A 52 6.08 -0.09 10.22
N TRP A 53 5.93 1.20 10.49
CA TRP A 53 6.93 2.04 11.13
C TRP A 53 6.40 2.65 12.40
N SER A 54 7.24 2.76 13.43
CA SER A 54 6.88 3.44 14.67
C SER A 54 8.08 4.24 15.19
N PRO A 55 7.85 5.34 15.93
CA PRO A 55 8.96 6.10 16.52
C PRO A 55 9.75 5.32 17.59
N MET A 56 9.17 4.23 18.11
CA MET A 56 9.83 3.37 19.09
C MET A 56 10.66 2.27 18.45
N SER A 57 10.51 2.02 17.15
CA SER A 57 11.36 1.06 16.45
C SER A 57 12.72 1.71 16.20
N THR A 58 13.80 0.97 16.46
CA THR A 58 15.19 1.45 16.49
C THR A 58 15.77 1.77 15.10
N TYR A 59 14.93 2.11 14.12
CA TYR A 59 15.36 2.37 12.75
C TYR A 59 15.77 3.83 12.62
N SER A 60 17.06 4.08 12.79
CA SER A 60 17.67 5.38 12.49
C SER A 60 17.55 5.66 11.00
N GLY A 61 16.57 6.47 10.60
CA GLY A 61 16.59 7.37 9.43
C GLY A 61 16.80 6.82 8.01
N ASP A 62 17.35 5.63 7.81
CA ASP A 62 18.00 5.32 6.53
C ASP A 62 17.03 4.70 5.52
N LYS A 63 16.29 3.66 5.92
CA LYS A 63 15.36 2.92 5.08
C LYS A 63 14.69 1.83 5.92
N LEU A 64 13.37 1.66 5.79
CA LEU A 64 12.67 0.47 6.26
C LEU A 64 12.09 -0.22 5.03
N CYS A 65 12.36 -1.51 4.84
CA CYS A 65 11.83 -2.30 3.72
C CYS A 65 11.08 -3.52 4.23
N ASP A 66 10.15 -4.02 3.43
CA ASP A 66 9.65 -5.37 3.59
C ASP A 66 10.72 -6.41 3.18
N GLU A 67 10.47 -7.70 3.45
CA GLU A 67 11.43 -8.77 3.16
C GLU A 67 11.78 -8.89 1.67
N SER A 68 10.86 -8.49 0.79
CA SER A 68 11.07 -8.53 -0.65
C SER A 68 11.81 -7.31 -1.20
N GLU A 69 12.08 -6.29 -0.36
CA GLU A 69 12.57 -4.96 -0.75
C GLU A 69 11.75 -4.28 -1.86
N VAL A 70 10.53 -4.75 -2.10
CA VAL A 70 9.61 -4.20 -3.10
C VAL A 70 8.99 -2.92 -2.58
N ILE A 71 8.68 -2.88 -1.27
CA ILE A 71 8.14 -1.71 -0.59
C ILE A 71 9.13 -1.28 0.47
N CYS A 72 9.64 -0.07 0.31
CA CYS A 72 10.43 0.58 1.34
C CYS A 72 9.85 1.94 1.66
N ILE A 73 9.99 2.37 2.91
CA ILE A 73 9.78 3.76 3.31
C ILE A 73 11.11 4.33 3.81
N LYS A 74 11.31 5.63 3.62
CA LYS A 74 12.45 6.35 4.18
C LYS A 74 12.09 7.80 4.45
N ASP A 75 13.02 8.50 5.10
CA ASP A 75 12.91 9.92 5.41
C ASP A 75 11.59 10.21 6.16
N VAL A 76 11.17 9.30 7.06
CA VAL A 76 9.91 9.43 7.80
C VAL A 76 10.07 10.50 8.86
N GLU A 77 9.57 11.69 8.55
CA GLU A 77 9.43 12.79 9.50
C GLU A 77 8.00 12.77 10.04
N TYR A 78 7.84 12.99 11.34
CA TYR A 78 6.51 13.06 11.95
C TYR A 78 6.45 14.18 12.97
N ASP A 79 5.40 15.00 12.90
CA ASP A 79 5.13 16.04 13.89
C ASP A 79 4.28 15.48 15.03
N LYS A 80 4.69 15.77 16.27
CA LYS A 80 4.32 15.05 17.48
C LYS A 80 3.18 15.75 18.22
N TYR A 81 2.07 16.03 17.55
CA TYR A 81 0.88 16.61 18.19
C TYR A 81 -0.08 15.54 18.74
N ALA A 82 0.44 14.74 19.68
CA ALA A 82 -0.28 13.61 20.29
C ALA A 82 -0.87 12.63 19.25
N CYS A 83 -1.47 11.53 19.70
CA CYS A 83 -2.14 10.61 18.79
C CYS A 83 -3.33 11.21 18.02
N GLN A 84 -3.73 12.45 18.34
CA GLN A 84 -4.94 13.08 17.82
C GLN A 84 -4.71 13.71 16.44
N THR A 85 -3.47 14.14 16.19
CA THR A 85 -3.02 14.79 14.96
C THR A 85 -1.56 14.43 14.75
N ALA A 86 -1.30 13.57 13.78
CA ALA A 86 0.03 13.28 13.31
C ALA A 86 0.11 13.56 11.82
N SER A 87 1.12 14.33 11.45
CA SER A 87 1.52 14.53 10.06
C SER A 87 2.73 13.64 9.80
N PHE A 88 2.75 12.97 8.67
CA PHE A 88 3.89 12.19 8.22
C PHE A 88 4.35 12.68 6.86
N ASP A 89 5.65 12.92 6.75
CA ASP A 89 6.34 13.12 5.48
C ASP A 89 7.25 11.92 5.25
N PHE A 90 7.10 11.25 4.10
CA PHE A 90 7.89 10.06 3.80
C PHE A 90 8.02 9.84 2.29
N LYS A 91 8.97 9.01 1.88
CA LYS A 91 9.07 8.50 0.50
C LYS A 91 8.84 7.01 0.49
N ILE A 92 8.21 6.52 -0.56
CA ILE A 92 8.01 5.09 -0.78
C ILE A 92 8.89 4.65 -1.96
N GLN A 93 9.54 3.50 -1.84
CA GLN A 93 10.23 2.84 -2.95
C GLN A 93 9.28 1.86 -3.61
N TYR A 94 9.39 1.81 -4.93
CA TYR A 94 8.74 0.79 -5.74
C TYR A 94 9.63 0.51 -6.97
N GLY A 95 9.86 -0.78 -7.28
CA GLY A 95 10.66 -1.16 -8.46
C GLY A 95 12.05 -0.51 -8.50
N HIS A 96 12.67 -0.36 -7.33
CA HIS A 96 13.91 0.38 -7.08
C HIS A 96 13.87 1.92 -7.27
N VAL A 97 12.73 2.51 -7.65
CA VAL A 97 12.55 3.96 -7.82
C VAL A 97 11.85 4.56 -6.60
N TRP A 98 12.30 5.74 -6.16
CA TRP A 98 11.67 6.47 -5.05
C TRP A 98 10.59 7.43 -5.53
N SER A 99 9.48 7.49 -4.81
CA SER A 99 8.46 8.52 -4.98
C SER A 99 9.00 9.90 -4.61
N ARG A 100 8.25 10.95 -4.99
CA ARG A 100 8.33 12.25 -4.31
C ARG A 100 7.94 12.11 -2.83
N TYR A 101 8.21 13.13 -2.04
CA TYR A 101 7.67 13.20 -0.68
C TYR A 101 6.15 13.11 -0.72
N ILE A 102 5.63 12.23 0.12
CA ILE A 102 4.21 12.04 0.36
C ILE A 102 3.96 12.63 1.75
N HIS A 103 3.12 13.65 1.77
CA HIS A 103 2.63 14.25 2.98
C HIS A 103 1.25 13.67 3.27
N ILE A 104 1.03 13.19 4.48
CA ILE A 104 -0.29 12.81 4.96
C ILE A 104 -0.56 13.45 6.31
N ASP A 105 -1.77 13.98 6.43
CA ASP A 105 -2.34 14.39 7.71
C ASP A 105 -3.38 13.38 8.14
N LEU A 106 -3.22 12.83 9.33
CA LEU A 106 -4.07 11.78 9.86
C LEU A 106 -4.73 12.26 11.15
N PHE A 107 -6.04 12.50 11.07
CA PHE A 107 -6.85 13.19 12.09
C PHE A 107 -7.78 12.24 12.86
N THR A 108 -7.32 11.44 13.81
CA THR A 108 -8.25 10.76 14.76
C THR A 108 -7.57 10.36 16.06
N VAL A 109 -8.37 10.08 17.10
CA VAL A 109 -7.90 9.66 18.43
C VAL A 109 -7.47 8.19 18.48
N LYS A 110 -7.72 7.38 17.44
CA LYS A 110 -7.53 5.91 17.46
C LYS A 110 -6.83 5.36 16.21
N SER A 111 -7.44 5.50 15.06
CA SER A 111 -6.82 5.11 13.79
C SER A 111 -7.46 5.87 12.63
N SER A 112 -6.69 6.12 11.59
CA SER A 112 -7.19 6.76 10.38
C SER A 112 -6.51 6.18 9.16
N LYS A 113 -7.24 6.09 8.07
CA LYS A 113 -6.80 5.51 6.80
C LYS A 113 -6.97 6.56 5.71
N THR A 114 -5.95 6.74 4.89
CA THR A 114 -6.00 7.57 3.68
C THR A 114 -5.49 6.80 2.48
N ILE A 115 -6.06 7.09 1.31
CA ILE A 115 -5.58 6.58 0.03
C ILE A 115 -4.49 7.53 -0.46
N LEU A 116 -3.36 6.99 -0.91
CA LEU A 116 -2.24 7.79 -1.39
C LEU A 116 -2.40 8.07 -2.88
N ASP A 117 -2.87 9.26 -3.21
CA ASP A 117 -3.02 9.71 -4.59
C ASP A 117 -1.68 10.20 -5.17
N GLY A 118 -1.46 9.92 -6.47
CA GLY A 118 -0.29 10.41 -7.20
C GLY A 118 0.93 9.48 -7.18
N ILE A 119 0.74 8.22 -6.76
CA ILE A 119 1.67 7.13 -7.09
C ILE A 119 1.21 6.56 -8.45
N PRO A 120 2.04 6.61 -9.51
CA PRO A 120 1.59 6.24 -10.85
C PRO A 120 1.18 4.77 -10.95
N ALA A 121 0.06 4.46 -11.60
CA ALA A 121 -0.40 3.07 -11.83
C ALA A 121 0.56 2.21 -12.68
N SER A 122 1.56 2.82 -13.33
CA SER A 122 2.63 2.11 -14.03
C SER A 122 3.67 1.48 -13.08
N PHE A 123 3.40 1.48 -11.78
CA PHE A 123 4.24 0.98 -10.71
C PHE A 123 3.64 -0.33 -10.14
N THR A 124 3.43 -1.35 -10.97
CA THR A 124 2.76 -2.62 -10.62
C THR A 124 3.74 -3.68 -10.09
N PRO A 125 3.86 -3.95 -8.77
CA PRO A 125 4.83 -4.91 -8.26
C PRO A 125 4.58 -6.25 -8.91
N LEU A 126 5.62 -6.81 -9.52
CA LEU A 126 5.65 -8.24 -9.76
C LEU A 126 5.94 -8.86 -8.40
N PHE A 127 4.90 -9.26 -7.69
CA PHE A 127 5.03 -10.16 -6.55
C PHE A 127 5.65 -11.44 -7.10
N MET A 128 6.97 -11.59 -6.94
CA MET A 128 7.69 -12.84 -7.25
C MET A 128 7.80 -13.68 -5.98
#